data_AF-A0A090QN06-F1
#
_entry.id   AF-A0A090QN06-F1
#
_cell.length_a   1.000
_cell.length_b   1.000
_cell.length_c   1.000
_cell.angle_alpha   90.00
_cell.angle_beta   90.00
_cell.angle_gamma   90.00
#
_symmetry.space_group_name_H-M   'P 1'
#
loop_
_entity.id
_entity.type
_entity.pdbx_description
1 polymer ?
#
loop_
_entity_poly.entity_id
_entity_poly.type
_entity_poly.pdbx_seq_one_letter_code
_entity_poly.pdbx_strand_id
1 'polypeptide(L)'
;MEQLIARFLRYVRFETQSNPANAHCPSTDGQRVLAQQLKEEMIALGLSDVTLDDNGYLMARLPSNVEYDVPAIALLPTWTLRRMRLVKM
;
A
#
# COMPACT_ATOMS: atom_id res chain seq x y z
N MET A 1 -6.54 20.53 1.29
CA MET A 1 -7.31 19.72 2.26
C MET A 1 -8.47 18.97 1.62
N GLU A 2 -9.17 19.57 0.65
CA GLU A 2 -10.28 18.94 -0.07
C GLU A 2 -9.91 17.60 -0.75
N GLN A 3 -8.74 17.52 -1.40
CA GLN A 3 -8.28 16.28 -2.02
C GLN A 3 -8.05 15.14 -1.02
N LEU A 4 -7.62 15.45 0.20
CA LEU A 4 -7.44 14.44 1.27
C LEU A 4 -8.80 13.83 1.64
N ILE A 5 -9.80 14.68 1.89
CA ILE A 5 -11.16 14.23 2.23
C ILE A 5 -11.74 13.40 1.09
N ALA A 6 -11.58 13.84 -0.16
CA ALA A 6 -12.06 13.10 -1.32
C ALA A 6 -11.40 11.71 -1.43
N ARG A 7 -10.07 11.62 -1.27
CA ARG A 7 -9.34 10.33 -1.29
C ARG A 7 -9.77 9.43 -0.14
N PHE A 8 -9.84 9.97 1.08
CA PHE A 8 -10.29 9.24 2.26
C PHE A 8 -11.70 8.67 2.06
N LEU A 9 -12.65 9.50 1.63
CA LEU A 9 -14.03 9.08 1.38
C LEU A 9 -14.17 8.07 0.23
N ARG A 10 -13.22 8.04 -0.72
CA ARG A 10 -13.15 6.96 -1.72
C ARG A 10 -12.69 5.65 -1.09
N TYR A 11 -11.61 5.67 -0.31
CA TYR A 11 -11.03 4.44 0.25
C TYR A 11 -11.93 3.76 1.28
N VAL A 12 -12.67 4.52 2.10
CA VAL A 12 -13.59 3.94 3.10
C VAL A 12 -14.80 3.23 2.49
N ARG A 13 -15.07 3.42 1.18
CA ARG A 13 -16.16 2.70 0.48
C ARG A 13 -15.80 1.27 0.12
N PHE A 14 -14.51 0.90 0.18
CA PHE A 14 -14.08 -0.45 -0.09
C PHE A 14 -14.21 -1.31 1.17
N GLU A 15 -14.90 -2.44 1.06
CA GLU A 15 -15.01 -3.42 2.15
C GLU A 15 -13.68 -4.18 2.31
N THR A 16 -12.75 -3.63 3.10
CA THR A 16 -11.40 -4.17 3.28
C THR A 16 -11.19 -4.90 4.61
N GLN A 17 -12.28 -5.22 5.31
CA GLN A 17 -12.21 -5.93 6.58
C GLN A 17 -11.52 -7.29 6.40
N SER A 18 -10.56 -7.60 7.27
CA SER A 18 -9.86 -8.87 7.29
C SER A 18 -10.73 -9.98 7.87
N ASN A 19 -10.59 -11.21 7.35
CA ASN A 19 -11.25 -12.40 7.89
C ASN A 19 -10.20 -13.30 8.58
N PRO A 20 -10.18 -13.39 9.93
CA PRO A 20 -9.19 -14.18 10.65
C PRO A 20 -9.36 -15.70 10.47
N ALA A 21 -10.53 -16.17 10.04
CA ALA A 21 -10.78 -17.59 9.76
C ALA A 21 -10.20 -18.03 8.39
N ASN A 22 -9.85 -17.07 7.52
CA ASN A 22 -9.23 -17.36 6.24
C ASN A 22 -7.70 -17.33 6.37
N ALA A 23 -7.05 -18.44 6.02
CA ALA A 23 -5.59 -18.56 6.03
C ALA A 23 -4.91 -17.96 4.79
N HIS A 24 -5.67 -17.64 3.73
CA HIS A 24 -5.15 -17.01 2.52
C HIS A 24 -4.75 -15.55 2.77
N CYS A 25 -3.76 -15.08 2.01
CA CYS A 25 -3.30 -13.70 2.00
C CYS A 25 -3.48 -13.14 0.58
N PRO A 26 -4.27 -12.08 0.38
CA PRO A 26 -5.13 -11.42 1.36
C PRO A 26 -6.32 -12.30 1.79
N SER A 27 -6.85 -12.05 2.99
CA SER A 27 -7.93 -12.88 3.57
C SER A 27 -9.32 -12.61 2.98
N THR A 28 -9.47 -11.46 2.30
CA THR A 28 -10.73 -11.02 1.68
C THR A 28 -10.42 -10.34 0.35
N ASP A 29 -11.29 -10.52 -0.64
CA ASP A 29 -11.09 -9.97 -1.99
C ASP A 29 -11.08 -8.44 -2.00
N GLY A 30 -11.84 -7.80 -1.12
CA GLY A 30 -11.88 -6.33 -1.03
C GLY A 30 -10.54 -5.69 -0.71
N GLN A 31 -9.65 -6.37 0.04
CA GLN A 31 -8.26 -5.91 0.24
C GLN A 31 -7.50 -5.84 -1.10
N ARG A 32 -7.72 -6.82 -1.97
CA ARG A 32 -7.07 -6.89 -3.30
C ARG A 32 -7.63 -5.84 -4.25
N VAL A 33 -8.93 -5.58 -4.19
CA VAL A 33 -9.59 -4.53 -4.97
C VAL A 33 -9.03 -3.15 -4.59
N LEU A 34 -8.91 -2.84 -3.29
CA LEU A 34 -8.30 -1.58 -2.85
C LEU A 34 -6.83 -1.49 -3.28
N ALA A 35 -6.05 -2.57 -3.14
CA ALA A 35 -4.65 -2.59 -3.55
C ALA A 35 -4.47 -2.32 -5.06
N GLN A 36 -5.33 -2.88 -5.90
CA GLN A 36 -5.30 -2.63 -7.35
C GLN A 36 -5.65 -1.17 -7.69
N GLN A 37 -6.64 -0.59 -7.02
CA GLN A 37 -6.97 0.83 -7.18
C GLN A 37 -5.83 1.75 -6.75
N LEU A 38 -5.18 1.45 -5.61
CA LEU A 38 -4.02 2.21 -5.15
C LEU A 38 -2.83 2.07 -6.12
N LYS A 39 -2.61 0.89 -6.72
CA LYS A 39 -1.59 0.68 -7.75
C LYS A 39 -1.77 1.62 -8.93
N GLU A 40 -2.99 1.71 -9.46
CA GLU A 40 -3.34 2.61 -10.56
C GLU A 40 -3.11 4.08 -10.17
N GLU A 41 -3.54 4.48 -8.97
CA GLU A 41 -3.28 5.83 -8.47
C GLU A 41 -1.78 6.13 -8.32
N MET A 42 -0.97 5.17 -7.85
CA MET A 42 0.48 5.33 -7.70
C MET A 42 1.18 5.52 -9.06
N ILE A 43 0.77 4.75 -10.07
CA ILE A 43 1.26 4.91 -11.44
C ILE A 43 0.86 6.28 -12.00
N ALA A 44 -0.39 6.69 -11.80
CA ALA A 44 -0.88 8.00 -12.24
C ALA A 44 -0.17 9.18 -11.54
N LEU A 45 0.30 8.98 -10.30
CA LEU A 45 1.12 9.95 -9.57
C LEU A 45 2.59 9.99 -10.02
N GLY A 46 3.01 9.08 -10.91
CA GLY A 46 4.37 9.04 -11.44
C GLY A 46 5.39 8.36 -10.51
N LEU A 47 4.94 7.50 -9.59
CA LEU A 47 5.85 6.69 -8.78
C LEU A 47 6.52 5.61 -9.64
N SER A 48 7.76 5.25 -9.27
CA SER A 48 8.53 4.19 -9.93
C SER A 48 8.41 2.87 -9.17
N ASP A 49 8.83 1.77 -9.81
CA ASP A 49 8.90 0.44 -9.20
C ASP A 49 7.57 -0.04 -8.55
N VAL A 50 6.43 0.36 -9.13
CA VAL A 50 5.11 0.03 -8.59
C VAL A 50 4.82 -1.45 -8.80
N THR A 51 4.79 -2.22 -7.72
CA THR A 51 4.61 -3.66 -7.72
C THR A 51 3.51 -4.08 -6.75
N LEU A 52 2.69 -5.04 -7.18
CA LEU A 52 1.66 -5.67 -6.35
C LEU A 52 1.88 -7.17 -6.46
N ASP A 53 2.20 -7.82 -5.35
CA ASP A 53 2.43 -9.26 -5.32
C ASP A 53 1.13 -10.06 -5.12
N ASP A 54 1.23 -11.39 -5.23
CA ASP A 54 0.10 -12.31 -5.09
C ASP A 54 -0.51 -12.29 -3.68
N ASN A 55 0.27 -11.90 -2.67
CA ASN A 55 -0.17 -11.78 -1.28
C ASN A 55 -0.85 -10.42 -0.99
N GLY A 56 -0.91 -9.51 -1.97
CA GLY A 56 -1.55 -8.21 -1.85
C GLY A 56 -0.66 -7.11 -1.26
N TYR A 57 0.67 -7.31 -1.20
CA TYR A 57 1.61 -6.26 -0.83
C TYR A 57 1.84 -5.32 -2.01
N LEU A 58 1.42 -4.06 -1.84
CA LEU A 58 1.67 -2.98 -2.79
C LEU A 58 2.89 -2.18 -2.35
N MET A 59 3.88 -2.08 -3.23
CA MET A 59 5.09 -1.28 -3.02
C MET A 59 5.27 -0.32 -4.20
N ALA A 60 5.81 0.87 -3.91
CA ALA A 60 6.17 1.86 -4.90
C ALA A 60 7.33 2.71 -4.35
N ARG A 61 8.10 3.30 -5.26
CA ARG A 61 9.25 4.15 -4.95
C ARG A 61 9.00 5.57 -5.44
N LEU A 62 9.28 6.54 -4.59
CA LEU A 62 9.44 7.94 -4.99
C LEU A 62 10.95 8.17 -5.23
N PRO A 63 11.39 8.55 -6.44
CA PRO A 63 12.78 8.89 -6.69
C PRO A 63 13.26 10.05 -5.80
N SER A 64 14.56 10.06 -5.51
CA SER A 64 15.18 11.19 -4.79
C SER A 64 14.97 12.48 -5.57
N ASN A 65 14.67 13.56 -4.87
CA ASN A 65 14.61 14.91 -5.43
C ASN A 65 15.90 15.71 -5.21
N VAL A 66 16.94 15.09 -4.64
CA VAL A 66 18.26 15.68 -4.39
C VAL A 66 19.36 14.86 -5.06
N GLU A 67 20.45 15.53 -5.43
CA GLU A 67 21.57 14.94 -6.18
C GLU A 67 22.59 14.20 -5.31
N TYR A 68 22.56 14.41 -3.99
CA TYR A 68 23.45 13.75 -3.04
C TYR A 68 22.81 12.50 -2.44
N ASP A 69 23.66 11.58 -1.97
CA ASP A 69 23.21 10.32 -1.40
C ASP A 69 22.50 10.53 -0.06
N VAL A 70 21.30 9.95 0.05
CA VAL A 70 20.47 10.00 1.25
C VAL A 70 19.89 8.61 1.55
N PRO A 71 19.78 8.23 2.83
CA PRO A 71 19.20 6.94 3.18
C PRO A 71 17.73 6.89 2.77
N ALA A 72 17.34 5.80 2.12
CA ALA A 72 15.94 5.55 1.77
C ALA A 72 15.11 5.32 3.05
N ILE A 73 13.93 5.93 3.09
CA ILE A 73 12.93 5.70 4.15
C ILE A 73 11.71 5.00 3.59
N ALA A 74 11.12 4.09 4.36
CA ALA A 74 9.87 3.43 4.02
C ALA A 74 8.73 4.02 4.87
N LEU A 75 7.66 4.44 4.21
CA LEU A 75 6.42 4.85 4.88
C LEU A 75 5.44 3.68 4.86
N LEU A 76 5.20 3.12 6.04
CA LEU A 76 4.23 2.05 6.25
C LEU A 76 3.17 2.55 7.23
N PRO A 77 1.87 2.40 6.93
CA PRO A 77 0.85 2.77 7.88
C PRO A 77 0.89 1.82 9.09
N THR A 78 0.65 2.34 10.29
CA THR A 78 0.98 1.67 11.56
C THR A 78 0.24 0.34 11.80
N TRP A 79 -0.82 0.01 11.06
CA TRP A 79 -1.56 -1.25 11.16
C TRP A 79 -0.85 -2.47 10.55
N THR A 80 0.17 -2.31 9.71
CA THR A 80 0.91 -3.45 9.11
C THR A 80 1.85 -4.16 10.11
N LEU A 81 2.16 -3.53 11.25
CA LEU A 81 3.16 -4.02 12.20
C LEU A 81 2.72 -5.20 13.08
N ARG A 82 1.41 -5.52 13.15
CA ARG A 82 0.94 -6.66 13.97
C ARG A 82 1.16 -8.04 13.35
N ARG A 83 1.51 -8.13 12.06
CA ARG A 83 1.84 -9.40 11.39
C ARG A 83 3.18 -9.43 10.66
N MET A 84 3.89 -8.30 10.53
CA MET A 84 5.26 -8.32 10.00
C MET A 84 6.20 -8.93 11.03
N ARG A 85 6.47 -10.24 10.91
CA ARG A 85 7.79 -10.76 11.31
C ARG A 85 8.79 -10.02 10.43
N LEU A 86 9.56 -9.13 11.03
CA LEU A 86 10.71 -8.48 10.42
C LEU A 86 11.57 -9.56 9.77
N VAL A 87 11.49 -9.70 8.44
CA VAL A 87 12.54 -10.35 7.67
C VAL A 87 13.69 -9.36 7.74
N LYS A 88 14.64 -9.62 8.63
CA LYS A 88 15.97 -9.00 8.56
C LYS A 88 16.52 -9.32 7.18
N MET A 89 16.67 -8.29 6.35
CA MET A 89 17.72 -8.27 5.34
C MET A 89 19.04 -7.95 6.03
#